data_AF-A0A6G1L7R2-F1
#
_entry.id   AF-A0A6G1L7R2-F1
#
_cell.length_a   1.000
_cell.length_b   1.000
_cell.length_c   1.000
_cell.angle_alpha   90.00
_cell.angle_beta   90.00
_cell.angle_gamma   90.00
#
_symmetry.space_group_name_H-M   'P 1'
#
loop_
_entity.id
_entity.type
_entity.pdbx_description
1 polymer ?
#
loop_
_entity_poly.entity_id
_entity_poly.type
_entity_poly.pdbx_seq_one_letter_code
_entity_poly.pdbx_strand_id
1 'polypeptide(L)'
;MMPSIPQKPQCEDSKTFSPDTYFEKWATGEFQPPYDNDYRKFIITTFGLAPSDDYGYMAQQAEVTLLHAQTVVDMGGQGNLHAWYFDEDGKRRLPAPTAADIKAYTDVFRHTTSTQKALVQVGSNAKQESIRLDVGKHLQSKYHPPAPEEKLVVSKIKAHTNPYFDVWAWTCQNLEWGGPEEGTVKVRHSHAILPILYHHFGCACPSYESLELIRQLAKGRKIVDLGSGNGYWTYMLRRLEPPPGKKVDKLEVLPVDNGMSEWRVMWVGDTVGADGEKWLRQNRGAESDLLLLVYPMVGTEFTSRMIRAYRGTTIICAGAQNTSGFTAFAKETIADWVAREMTGWERVLQIPLPSFAAKDEALFVFEKRE
;
A
#
# COMPACT_ATOMS: atom_id res chain seq x y z
N MET A 1 -11.03 -3.22 -27.27
CA MET A 1 -9.66 -3.76 -27.41
C MET A 1 -8.99 -3.57 -26.07
N MET A 2 -8.35 -4.58 -25.47
CA MET A 2 -7.66 -4.39 -24.18
C MET A 2 -6.39 -3.55 -24.42
N PRO A 3 -6.07 -2.58 -23.55
CA PRO A 3 -4.79 -1.87 -23.61
C PRO A 3 -3.60 -2.83 -23.60
N SER A 4 -2.50 -2.44 -24.25
CA SER A 4 -1.27 -3.23 -24.22
C SER A 4 -0.56 -3.01 -22.89
N ILE A 5 -0.27 -4.09 -22.16
CA ILE A 5 0.55 -4.05 -20.95
C ILE A 5 2.01 -4.24 -21.36
N PRO A 6 2.95 -3.40 -20.90
CA PRO A 6 4.36 -3.60 -21.15
C PRO A 6 4.84 -5.00 -20.76
N GLN A 7 5.53 -5.67 -21.69
CA GLN A 7 6.04 -7.04 -21.52
C GLN A 7 7.48 -7.11 -20.99
N LYS A 8 7.94 -6.01 -20.38
CA LYS A 8 9.22 -5.89 -19.71
C LYS A 8 9.09 -4.88 -18.57
N PRO A 9 9.83 -5.04 -17.47
CA PRO A 9 9.94 -3.97 -16.49
C PRO A 9 10.52 -2.72 -17.15
N GLN A 10 9.89 -1.57 -16.93
CA GLN A 10 10.31 -0.29 -17.52
C GLN A 10 9.74 0.89 -16.75
N CYS A 11 10.33 2.06 -16.96
CA CYS A 11 9.73 3.35 -16.64
C CYS A 11 9.61 4.12 -17.96
N GLU A 12 8.42 4.63 -18.28
CA GLU A 12 8.19 5.43 -19.48
C GLU A 12 9.11 6.65 -19.49
N ASP A 13 9.69 6.94 -20.67
CA ASP A 13 10.72 7.96 -20.92
C ASP A 13 12.06 7.76 -20.18
N SER A 14 12.20 6.69 -19.39
CA SER A 14 13.48 6.33 -18.80
C SER A 14 14.36 5.56 -19.77
N LYS A 15 15.65 5.90 -19.80
CA LYS A 15 16.66 5.16 -20.57
C LYS A 15 17.40 4.10 -19.77
N THR A 16 17.26 4.12 -18.44
CA THR A 16 18.15 3.38 -17.53
C THR A 16 17.42 2.64 -16.42
N PHE A 17 16.10 2.79 -16.28
CA PHE A 17 15.37 2.14 -15.21
C PHE A 17 15.41 0.60 -15.34
N SER A 18 15.78 -0.03 -14.23
CA SER A 18 15.69 -1.47 -13.99
C SER A 18 15.31 -1.68 -12.54
N PRO A 19 14.29 -2.51 -12.22
CA PRO A 19 13.90 -2.80 -10.84
C PRO A 19 15.06 -3.28 -9.96
N ASP A 20 15.90 -4.18 -10.47
CA ASP A 20 16.98 -4.78 -9.69
C ASP A 20 18.07 -3.76 -9.40
N THR A 21 18.49 -2.99 -10.41
CA THR A 21 19.46 -1.91 -10.23
C THR A 21 18.93 -0.82 -9.30
N TYR A 22 17.64 -0.49 -9.40
CA TYR A 22 17.01 0.49 -8.50
C TYR A 22 17.07 0.02 -7.03
N PHE A 23 16.77 -1.25 -6.76
CA PHE A 23 16.86 -1.83 -5.42
C PHE A 23 18.30 -2.00 -4.93
N GLU A 24 19.24 -2.34 -5.80
CA GLU A 24 20.67 -2.41 -5.48
C GLU A 24 21.20 -1.04 -5.05
N LYS A 25 20.93 0.00 -5.83
CA LYS A 25 21.28 1.40 -5.51
C LYS A 25 20.67 1.88 -4.21
N TRP A 26 19.45 1.43 -3.90
CA TRP A 26 18.82 1.72 -2.61
C TRP A 26 19.54 0.99 -1.46
N ALA A 27 19.86 -0.29 -1.65
CA ALA A 27 20.53 -1.10 -0.63
C ALA A 27 21.96 -0.61 -0.33
N THR A 28 22.67 -0.05 -1.32
CA THR A 28 24.00 0.56 -1.14
C THR A 28 23.94 2.00 -0.64
N GLY A 29 22.75 2.61 -0.57
CA GLY A 29 22.55 3.98 -0.12
C GLY A 29 22.87 5.05 -1.16
N GLU A 30 23.08 4.67 -2.43
CA GLU A 30 23.18 5.62 -3.56
C GLU A 30 21.85 6.37 -3.76
N PHE A 31 20.74 5.65 -3.65
CA PHE A 31 19.40 6.24 -3.61
C PHE A 31 18.89 6.31 -2.18
N GLN A 32 18.28 7.44 -1.84
CA GLN A 32 17.71 7.73 -0.54
C GLN A 32 16.42 8.55 -0.73
N PRO A 33 15.52 8.58 0.27
CA PRO A 33 14.40 9.51 0.26
C PRO A 33 14.85 10.97 0.07
N PRO A 34 13.98 11.87 -0.44
CA PRO A 34 14.33 13.26 -0.69
C PRO A 34 14.42 14.08 0.62
N TYR A 35 15.40 13.79 1.46
CA TYR A 35 15.62 14.50 2.73
C TYR A 35 15.99 15.99 2.54
N ASP A 36 16.41 16.39 1.34
CA ASP A 36 16.58 17.79 0.92
C ASP A 36 15.25 18.45 0.49
N ASN A 37 14.14 17.71 0.55
CA ASN A 37 12.80 18.07 0.08
C ASN A 37 12.73 18.43 -1.43
N ASP A 38 13.74 18.06 -2.22
CA ASP A 38 13.70 18.16 -3.68
C ASP A 38 13.11 16.87 -4.28
N TYR A 39 11.78 16.73 -4.13
CA TYR A 39 11.01 15.60 -4.61
C TYR A 39 11.11 15.42 -6.12
N ARG A 40 11.12 16.52 -6.88
CA ARG A 40 11.25 16.49 -8.34
C ARG A 40 12.62 15.94 -8.76
N LYS A 41 13.71 16.45 -8.20
CA LYS A 41 15.05 15.92 -8.46
C LYS A 41 15.16 14.45 -8.07
N PHE A 42 14.57 14.06 -6.95
CA PHE A 42 14.53 12.66 -6.53
C PHE A 42 13.89 11.77 -7.61
N ILE A 43 12.66 12.07 -8.04
CA ILE A 43 11.97 11.24 -9.05
C ILE A 43 12.76 11.21 -10.37
N ILE A 44 13.24 12.36 -10.84
CA ILE A 44 14.02 12.44 -12.08
C ILE A 44 15.29 11.57 -12.00
N THR A 45 16.02 11.67 -10.89
CA THR A 45 17.31 11.01 -10.73
C THR A 45 17.15 9.50 -10.54
N THR A 46 16.25 9.06 -9.67
CA THR A 46 16.16 7.64 -9.30
C THR A 46 15.48 6.80 -10.38
N PHE A 47 14.56 7.39 -11.15
CA PHE A 47 13.90 6.74 -12.28
C PHE A 47 14.56 7.03 -13.63
N GLY A 48 15.61 7.86 -13.68
CA GLY A 48 16.39 8.12 -14.90
C GLY A 48 15.61 8.88 -15.98
N LEU A 49 14.82 9.87 -15.56
CA LEU A 49 13.99 10.71 -16.42
C LEU A 49 14.75 11.94 -16.93
N ALA A 50 14.20 12.63 -17.92
CA ALA A 50 14.77 13.89 -18.41
C ALA A 50 14.62 15.02 -17.38
N PRO A 51 15.58 15.95 -17.25
CA PRO A 51 15.42 17.14 -16.41
C PRO A 51 14.26 18.05 -16.81
N SER A 52 13.78 17.96 -18.06
CA SER A 52 12.64 18.71 -18.60
C SER A 52 11.33 17.93 -18.57
N ASP A 53 11.28 16.82 -17.83
CA ASP A 53 10.10 15.96 -17.75
C ASP A 53 8.82 16.72 -17.37
N ASP A 54 7.78 16.55 -18.19
CA ASP A 54 6.48 17.20 -18.10
C ASP A 54 5.30 16.19 -18.09
N TYR A 55 5.59 14.90 -17.91
CA TYR A 55 4.59 13.83 -17.84
C TYR A 55 3.47 14.15 -16.83
N GLY A 56 2.23 13.97 -17.28
CA GLY A 56 1.02 14.13 -16.49
C GLY A 56 0.68 12.87 -15.70
N TYR A 57 0.84 12.91 -14.38
CA TYR A 57 0.48 11.82 -13.49
C TYR A 57 -1.00 11.89 -13.13
N MET A 58 -1.77 10.92 -13.63
CA MET A 58 -3.21 10.83 -13.42
C MET A 58 -3.56 10.05 -12.15
N ALA A 59 -4.40 10.61 -11.30
CA ALA A 59 -5.12 9.87 -10.28
C ALA A 59 -6.58 10.35 -10.21
N GLN A 60 -7.52 9.44 -10.45
CA GLN A 60 -8.95 9.74 -10.57
C GLN A 60 -9.23 10.80 -11.64
N GLN A 61 -9.41 12.06 -11.23
CA GLN A 61 -9.78 13.19 -12.09
C GLN A 61 -8.73 14.31 -12.05
N ALA A 62 -7.61 14.09 -11.36
CA ALA A 62 -6.54 15.06 -11.22
C ALA A 62 -5.31 14.62 -12.02
N GLU A 63 -4.73 15.58 -12.74
CA GLU A 63 -3.44 15.48 -13.40
C GLU A 63 -2.43 16.35 -12.64
N VAL A 64 -1.26 15.80 -12.36
CA VAL A 64 -0.18 16.52 -11.68
C VAL A 64 1.12 16.27 -12.44
N THR A 65 1.96 17.28 -12.63
CA THR A 65 3.33 17.11 -13.15
C THR A 65 4.35 17.13 -11.99
N LEU A 66 5.59 16.70 -12.22
CA LEU A 66 6.65 16.78 -11.20
C LEU A 66 6.89 18.22 -10.72
N LEU A 67 6.83 19.19 -11.62
CA LEU A 67 6.99 20.61 -11.28
C LEU A 67 5.84 21.10 -10.40
N HIS A 68 4.60 20.74 -10.73
CA HIS A 68 3.45 21.08 -9.90
C HIS A 68 3.59 20.45 -8.50
N ALA A 69 3.88 19.16 -8.40
CA ALA A 69 4.04 18.51 -7.10
C ALA A 69 5.15 19.15 -6.25
N GLN A 70 6.32 19.47 -6.84
CA GLN A 70 7.38 20.19 -6.13
C GLN A 70 6.92 21.56 -5.64
N THR A 71 6.19 22.31 -6.47
CA THR A 71 5.65 23.62 -6.07
C THR A 71 4.77 23.50 -4.83
N VAL A 72 3.93 22.47 -4.75
CA VAL A 72 3.07 22.23 -3.57
C VAL A 72 3.91 21.78 -2.35
N VAL A 73 4.95 20.97 -2.55
CA VAL A 73 5.91 20.62 -1.48
C VAL A 73 6.56 21.88 -0.89
N ASP A 74 7.00 22.81 -1.74
CA ASP A 74 7.65 24.06 -1.31
C ASP A 74 6.69 25.00 -0.57
N MET A 75 5.38 24.92 -0.86
CA MET A 75 4.36 25.67 -0.13
C MET A 75 4.14 25.13 1.29
N GLY A 76 4.44 23.85 1.55
CA GLY A 76 4.17 23.19 2.82
C GLY A 76 2.70 23.33 3.26
N GLY A 77 2.47 23.55 4.56
CA GLY A 77 1.11 23.63 5.12
C GLY A 77 0.30 24.89 4.79
N GLN A 78 0.81 25.77 3.92
CA GLN A 78 0.11 26.99 3.48
C GLN A 78 -1.24 26.67 2.84
N GLY A 79 -2.22 27.57 2.97
CA GLY A 79 -3.52 27.41 2.30
C GLY A 79 -4.29 26.12 2.68
N ASN A 80 -4.02 25.55 3.86
CA ASN A 80 -4.60 24.28 4.32
C ASN A 80 -4.15 23.03 3.55
N LEU A 81 -3.04 23.08 2.81
CA LEU A 81 -2.50 21.93 2.07
C LEU A 81 -2.14 20.73 2.97
N HIS A 82 -1.88 20.96 4.26
CA HIS A 82 -1.64 19.93 5.28
C HIS A 82 -2.77 19.84 6.32
N ALA A 83 -3.98 20.31 6.01
CA ALA A 83 -5.11 20.24 6.93
C ALA A 83 -5.71 18.82 6.95
N TRP A 84 -5.03 17.89 7.63
CA TRP A 84 -5.45 16.48 7.70
C TRP A 84 -6.39 16.17 8.86
N TYR A 85 -6.29 16.94 9.94
CA TYR A 85 -6.96 16.67 11.21
C TYR A 85 -7.98 17.76 11.52
N PHE A 86 -9.22 17.34 11.77
CA PHE A 86 -10.33 18.22 12.09
C PHE A 86 -11.00 17.77 13.39
N ASP A 87 -11.51 18.71 14.17
CA ASP A 87 -12.31 18.42 15.35
C ASP A 87 -13.78 18.16 14.96
N GLU A 88 -14.62 17.95 15.96
CA GLU A 88 -16.06 17.68 15.76
C GLU A 88 -16.79 18.85 15.10
N ASP A 89 -16.31 20.09 15.30
CA ASP A 89 -16.84 21.31 14.67
C ASP A 89 -16.34 21.48 13.22
N GLY A 90 -15.47 20.59 12.73
CA GLY A 90 -14.83 20.72 11.42
C GLY A 90 -13.73 21.77 11.37
N LYS A 91 -13.24 22.25 12.51
CA LYS A 91 -12.09 23.15 12.58
C LYS A 91 -10.80 22.35 12.58
N ARG A 92 -9.75 22.90 11.96
CA ARG A 92 -8.43 22.27 11.92
C ARG A 92 -7.89 22.10 13.33
N ARG A 93 -7.49 20.88 13.69
CA ARG A 93 -6.83 20.59 14.97
C ARG A 93 -5.40 21.07 14.95
N LEU A 94 -5.03 21.77 16.01
CA LEU A 94 -3.68 22.28 16.26
C LEU A 94 -3.21 21.91 17.67
N PRO A 95 -1.91 21.73 17.90
CA PRO A 95 -0.84 21.73 16.88
C PRO A 95 -0.91 20.51 15.96
N ALA A 96 -0.30 20.61 14.77
CA ALA A 96 -0.08 19.45 13.91
C ALA A 96 0.81 18.41 14.62
N PRO A 97 0.79 17.12 14.20
CA PRO A 97 1.67 16.11 14.74
C PRO A 97 3.14 16.53 14.67
N THR A 98 3.88 16.32 15.77
CA THR A 98 5.32 16.62 15.78
C THR A 98 6.11 15.58 14.98
N ALA A 99 7.35 15.89 14.58
CA ALA A 99 8.23 14.92 13.93
C ALA A 99 8.40 13.61 14.74
N ALA A 100 8.36 13.71 16.08
CA ALA A 100 8.42 12.55 16.98
C ALA A 100 7.13 11.72 16.93
N ASP A 101 5.96 12.35 16.78
CA ASP A 101 4.69 11.66 16.63
C ASP A 101 4.60 10.93 15.28
N ILE A 102 5.00 11.60 14.20
CA ILE A 102 5.09 11.03 12.85
C ILE A 102 6.10 9.87 12.83
N LYS A 103 7.23 10.01 13.53
CA LYS A 103 8.20 8.91 13.68
C LYS A 103 7.57 7.73 14.43
N ALA A 104 6.85 7.96 15.51
CA ALA A 104 6.18 6.90 16.26
C ALA A 104 5.16 6.14 15.37
N TYR A 105 4.41 6.85 14.53
CA TYR A 105 3.50 6.24 13.56
C TYR A 105 4.24 5.44 12.48
N THR A 106 5.23 6.03 11.80
CA THR A 106 5.99 5.32 10.75
C THR A 106 6.78 4.13 11.29
N ASP A 107 7.23 4.17 12.55
CA ASP A 107 7.91 3.06 13.23
C ASP A 107 7.00 1.84 13.43
N VAL A 108 5.66 1.96 13.37
CA VAL A 108 4.72 0.82 13.44
C VAL A 108 5.00 -0.20 12.35
N PHE A 109 5.43 0.25 11.18
CA PHE A 109 5.54 -0.55 9.97
C PHE A 109 6.97 -0.99 9.64
N ARG A 110 7.96 -0.58 10.46
CA ARG A 110 9.37 -0.89 10.21
C ARG A 110 9.65 -2.38 10.43
N HIS A 111 10.49 -2.94 9.57
CA HIS A 111 10.94 -4.33 9.69
C HIS A 111 11.73 -4.65 10.98
N THR A 112 12.17 -3.62 11.71
CA THR A 112 12.88 -3.73 13.00
C THR A 112 11.97 -3.65 14.22
N THR A 113 10.68 -3.37 14.04
CA THR A 113 9.71 -3.23 15.13
C THR A 113 8.74 -4.42 15.15
N SER A 114 7.96 -4.51 16.23
CA SER A 114 6.86 -5.46 16.33
C SER A 114 5.59 -4.62 16.31
N THR A 115 4.75 -4.81 15.31
CA THR A 115 3.55 -3.98 15.08
C THR A 115 2.66 -3.93 16.31
N GLN A 116 2.36 -5.08 16.92
CA GLN A 116 1.59 -5.14 18.16
C GLN A 116 2.16 -4.24 19.27
N LYS A 117 3.48 -4.30 19.50
CA LYS A 117 4.12 -3.47 20.54
C LYS A 117 4.19 -2.00 20.14
N ALA A 118 4.50 -1.71 18.87
CA ALA A 118 4.58 -0.36 18.36
C ALA A 118 3.23 0.35 18.41
N LEU A 119 2.13 -0.33 18.05
CA LEU A 119 0.77 0.19 18.15
C LEU A 119 0.40 0.59 19.59
N VAL A 120 0.74 -0.24 20.58
CA VAL A 120 0.56 0.11 21.99
C VAL A 120 1.35 1.38 22.35
N GLN A 121 2.61 1.47 21.90
CA GLN A 121 3.51 2.60 22.18
C GLN A 121 3.12 3.90 21.47
N VAL A 122 2.40 3.85 20.35
CA VAL A 122 1.85 5.05 19.71
C VAL A 122 0.91 5.75 20.70
N GLY A 123 -0.01 5.01 21.34
CA GLY A 123 -0.96 5.59 22.28
C GLY A 123 -0.40 5.83 23.69
N SER A 124 0.35 4.87 24.25
CA SER A 124 0.74 4.91 25.68
C SER A 124 1.66 6.07 26.07
N ASN A 125 2.41 6.61 25.11
CA ASN A 125 3.38 7.68 25.32
C ASN A 125 2.90 9.03 24.76
N ALA A 126 1.65 9.10 24.30
CA ALA A 126 1.08 10.31 23.72
C ALA A 126 0.57 11.26 24.81
N LYS A 127 0.62 12.57 24.54
CA LYS A 127 -0.01 13.57 25.41
C LYS A 127 -1.53 13.39 25.38
N GLN A 128 -2.19 13.70 26.50
CA GLN A 128 -3.66 13.76 26.55
C GLN A 128 -4.17 14.70 25.45
N GLU A 129 -5.25 14.33 24.78
CA GLU A 129 -5.91 15.10 23.70
C GLU A 129 -5.06 15.32 22.41
N SER A 130 -3.87 14.71 22.33
CA SER A 130 -3.05 14.80 21.12
C SER A 130 -3.59 13.95 19.97
N ILE A 131 -3.35 14.40 18.74
CA ILE A 131 -3.66 13.63 17.52
C ILE A 131 -3.05 12.23 17.59
N ARG A 132 -1.80 12.11 18.07
CA ARG A 132 -1.12 10.81 18.24
C ARG A 132 -1.89 9.84 19.13
N LEU A 133 -2.52 10.32 20.20
CA LEU A 133 -3.32 9.47 21.08
C LEU A 133 -4.53 8.91 20.32
N ASP A 134 -5.19 9.73 19.53
CA ASP A 134 -6.36 9.32 18.74
C ASP A 134 -5.98 8.36 17.61
N VAL A 135 -4.85 8.61 16.94
CA VAL A 135 -4.27 7.67 15.97
C VAL A 135 -3.97 6.32 16.64
N GLY A 136 -3.34 6.33 17.82
CA GLY A 136 -3.04 5.12 18.57
C GLY A 136 -4.29 4.33 18.94
N LYS A 137 -5.34 5.00 19.43
CA LYS A 137 -6.64 4.37 19.74
C LYS A 137 -7.30 3.82 18.48
N HIS A 138 -7.34 4.60 17.41
CA HIS A 138 -7.95 4.22 16.14
C HIS A 138 -7.30 2.95 15.58
N LEU A 139 -5.98 2.96 15.41
CA LEU A 139 -5.25 1.81 14.88
C LEU A 139 -5.38 0.57 15.77
N GLN A 140 -5.32 0.72 17.10
CA GLN A 140 -5.53 -0.41 18.03
C GLN A 140 -6.94 -0.99 17.94
N SER A 141 -7.97 -0.14 17.76
CA SER A 141 -9.36 -0.61 17.63
C SER A 141 -9.62 -1.43 16.37
N LYS A 142 -8.80 -1.21 15.33
CA LYS A 142 -8.87 -1.90 14.03
C LYS A 142 -7.89 -3.07 13.91
N TYR A 143 -6.91 -3.14 14.80
CA TYR A 143 -5.90 -4.19 14.79
C TYR A 143 -6.51 -5.54 15.19
N HIS A 144 -6.49 -6.48 14.26
CA HIS A 144 -6.91 -7.86 14.47
C HIS A 144 -5.70 -8.77 14.18
N PRO A 145 -4.81 -9.00 15.15
CA PRO A 145 -3.63 -9.84 14.94
C PRO A 145 -4.05 -11.28 14.59
N PRO A 146 -3.19 -12.04 13.88
CA PRO A 146 -3.45 -13.45 13.65
C PRO A 146 -3.62 -14.20 14.98
N ALA A 147 -4.59 -15.10 15.02
CA ALA A 147 -4.82 -15.93 16.19
C ALA A 147 -3.62 -16.89 16.43
N PRO A 148 -3.29 -17.26 17.69
CA PRO A 148 -2.14 -18.11 17.99
C PRO A 148 -2.11 -19.45 17.22
N GLU A 149 -3.27 -20.02 16.96
CA GLU A 149 -3.49 -21.26 16.20
C GLU A 149 -3.06 -21.17 14.74
N GLU A 150 -3.06 -19.96 14.15
CA GLU A 150 -2.61 -19.73 12.77
C GLU A 150 -1.09 -19.90 12.63
N LYS A 151 -0.36 -19.85 13.75
CA LYS A 151 1.11 -19.98 13.80
C LYS A 151 1.85 -18.98 12.90
N LEU A 152 1.23 -17.84 12.62
CA LEU A 152 1.83 -16.75 11.84
C LEU A 152 2.70 -15.90 12.76
N VAL A 153 4.02 -15.93 12.52
CA VAL A 153 5.01 -15.24 13.37
C VAL A 153 5.92 -14.38 12.54
N VAL A 154 5.76 -13.06 12.63
CA VAL A 154 6.65 -12.10 11.99
C VAL A 154 7.80 -11.74 12.92
N SER A 155 9.01 -12.10 12.50
CA SER A 155 10.23 -11.79 13.25
C SER A 155 10.84 -10.49 12.75
N LYS A 156 11.34 -9.67 13.68
CA LYS A 156 12.16 -8.50 13.37
C LYS A 156 13.40 -8.91 12.59
N ILE A 157 13.76 -8.12 11.58
CA ILE A 157 14.99 -8.34 10.80
C ILE A 157 15.81 -7.06 10.73
N LYS A 158 17.13 -7.22 10.52
CA LYS A 158 18.08 -6.10 10.52
C LYS A 158 18.04 -5.28 9.23
N ALA A 159 17.68 -5.89 8.11
CA ALA A 159 17.68 -5.25 6.80
C ALA A 159 16.49 -5.73 5.98
N HIS A 160 15.79 -4.80 5.35
CA HIS A 160 14.77 -5.05 4.33
C HIS A 160 14.70 -3.82 3.43
N THR A 161 15.09 -3.98 2.18
CA THR A 161 15.07 -2.87 1.21
C THR A 161 13.64 -2.68 0.69
N ASN A 162 13.05 -1.52 0.96
CA ASN A 162 11.73 -1.15 0.46
C ASN A 162 11.70 0.36 0.16
N PRO A 163 12.05 0.76 -1.08
CA PRO A 163 12.11 2.16 -1.46
C PRO A 163 10.78 2.90 -1.29
N TYR A 164 9.65 2.25 -1.60
CA TYR A 164 8.34 2.86 -1.41
C TYR A 164 8.10 3.18 0.07
N PHE A 165 8.42 2.26 0.97
CA PHE A 165 8.26 2.49 2.41
C PHE A 165 9.07 3.70 2.90
N ASP A 166 10.32 3.81 2.47
CA ASP A 166 11.21 4.89 2.90
C ASP A 166 10.77 6.25 2.33
N VAL A 167 10.33 6.30 1.07
CA VAL A 167 9.76 7.51 0.45
C VAL A 167 8.43 7.87 1.11
N TRP A 168 7.57 6.89 1.38
CA TRP A 168 6.31 7.09 2.10
C TRP A 168 6.56 7.67 3.51
N ALA A 169 7.53 7.14 4.24
CA ALA A 169 7.88 7.66 5.57
C ALA A 169 8.37 9.12 5.49
N TRP A 170 9.12 9.48 4.44
CA TRP A 170 9.45 10.86 4.15
C TRP A 170 8.20 11.69 3.85
N THR A 171 7.24 11.21 3.04
CA THR A 171 5.99 11.95 2.80
C THR A 171 5.23 12.22 4.09
N CYS A 172 5.24 11.28 5.04
CA CYS A 172 4.59 11.49 6.33
C CYS A 172 5.22 12.68 7.08
N GLN A 173 6.55 12.79 7.07
CA GLN A 173 7.27 13.90 7.70
C GLN A 173 7.04 15.22 6.95
N ASN A 174 7.16 15.20 5.62
CA ASN A 174 7.01 16.39 4.78
C ASN A 174 5.59 16.98 4.87
N LEU A 175 4.57 16.11 4.90
CA LEU A 175 3.16 16.51 4.92
C LEU A 175 2.58 16.66 6.33
N GLU A 176 3.37 16.52 7.40
CA GLU A 176 2.87 16.57 8.79
C GLU A 176 1.78 15.52 9.10
N TRP A 177 1.88 14.34 8.46
CA TRP A 177 0.92 13.24 8.60
C TRP A 177 1.35 12.26 9.69
N GLY A 178 0.67 12.30 10.83
CA GLY A 178 0.90 11.44 11.99
C GLY A 178 0.11 10.13 12.00
N GLY A 179 -0.58 9.79 10.90
CA GLY A 179 -1.42 8.61 10.77
C GLY A 179 -2.93 8.87 10.87
N PRO A 180 -3.76 7.86 10.57
CA PRO A 180 -5.21 8.00 10.51
C PRO A 180 -5.86 7.98 11.89
N GLU A 181 -6.94 8.73 12.00
CA GLU A 181 -7.87 8.75 13.12
C GLU A 181 -9.32 8.68 12.61
N GLU A 182 -10.30 8.59 13.50
CA GLU A 182 -11.71 8.38 13.14
C GLU A 182 -12.24 9.38 12.09
N GLY A 183 -11.89 10.66 12.25
CA GLY A 183 -12.22 11.77 11.35
C GLY A 183 -11.50 11.74 10.00
N THR A 184 -10.47 10.90 9.80
CA THR A 184 -9.76 10.79 8.51
C THR A 184 -10.70 10.44 7.36
N VAL A 185 -11.76 9.67 7.65
CA VAL A 185 -12.81 9.33 6.68
C VAL A 185 -13.55 10.55 6.11
N LYS A 186 -13.43 11.73 6.73
CA LYS A 186 -14.07 12.99 6.30
C LYS A 186 -13.17 13.84 5.41
N VAL A 187 -11.87 13.53 5.29
CA VAL A 187 -10.95 14.29 4.44
C VAL A 187 -11.24 13.98 2.97
N ARG A 188 -11.39 15.02 2.14
CA ARG A 188 -11.83 14.91 0.72
C ARG A 188 -10.80 15.42 -0.30
N HIS A 189 -9.63 15.87 0.17
CA HIS A 189 -8.54 16.29 -0.69
C HIS A 189 -7.35 15.33 -0.53
N SER A 190 -6.42 15.40 -1.48
CA SER A 190 -5.15 14.67 -1.46
C SER A 190 -4.01 15.60 -1.85
N HIS A 191 -2.81 15.31 -1.36
CA HIS A 191 -1.62 16.06 -1.76
C HIS A 191 -1.17 15.68 -3.19
N ALA A 192 -0.52 16.62 -3.88
CA ALA A 192 -0.03 16.48 -5.26
C ALA A 192 1.07 15.40 -5.44
N ILE A 193 1.64 14.89 -4.36
CA ILE A 193 2.58 13.76 -4.38
C ILE A 193 1.88 12.44 -4.73
N LEU A 194 0.61 12.29 -4.36
CA LEU A 194 -0.09 10.99 -4.44
C LEU A 194 -0.12 10.37 -5.84
N PRO A 195 -0.49 11.10 -6.92
CA PRO A 195 -0.51 10.53 -8.27
C PRO A 195 0.88 10.02 -8.70
N ILE A 196 1.94 10.74 -8.33
CA ILE A 196 3.31 10.37 -8.69
C ILE A 196 3.70 9.07 -7.97
N LEU A 197 3.38 8.91 -6.68
CA LEU A 197 3.65 7.66 -5.96
C LEU A 197 2.83 6.48 -6.51
N TYR A 198 1.57 6.70 -6.89
CA TYR A 198 0.76 5.67 -7.52
C TYR A 198 1.42 5.17 -8.81
N HIS A 199 1.81 6.08 -9.71
CA HIS A 199 2.45 5.72 -10.97
C HIS A 199 3.78 5.01 -10.81
N HIS A 200 4.57 5.35 -9.79
CA HIS A 200 5.90 4.77 -9.58
C HIS A 200 5.93 3.52 -8.70
N PHE A 201 5.05 3.39 -7.71
CA PHE A 201 5.10 2.31 -6.72
C PHE A 201 3.77 1.59 -6.49
N GLY A 202 2.66 2.12 -6.99
CA GLY A 202 1.32 1.55 -6.82
C GLY A 202 0.52 2.15 -5.67
N CYS A 203 -0.74 1.76 -5.55
CA CYS A 203 -1.71 2.47 -4.71
C CYS A 203 -1.54 2.26 -3.19
N ALA A 204 -0.97 1.14 -2.77
CA ALA A 204 -0.75 0.81 -1.37
C ALA A 204 0.71 0.42 -1.15
N CYS A 205 1.33 0.92 -0.08
CA CYS A 205 2.70 0.56 0.26
C CYS A 205 2.73 -0.74 1.07
N PRO A 206 3.44 -1.80 0.62
CA PRO A 206 3.62 -2.99 1.45
C PRO A 206 4.54 -2.70 2.63
N SER A 207 4.18 -3.15 3.82
CA SER A 207 5.09 -3.26 4.97
C SER A 207 5.82 -4.62 4.95
N TYR A 208 6.98 -4.72 5.61
CA TYR A 208 7.65 -6.02 5.76
C TYR A 208 6.74 -7.07 6.43
N GLU A 209 5.97 -6.66 7.45
CA GLU A 209 5.01 -7.54 8.11
C GLU A 209 3.97 -8.08 7.14
N SER A 210 3.41 -7.22 6.27
CA SER A 210 2.43 -7.65 5.27
C SER A 210 3.01 -8.68 4.29
N LEU A 211 4.22 -8.45 3.79
CA LEU A 211 4.90 -9.36 2.87
C LEU A 211 5.20 -10.72 3.54
N GLU A 212 5.68 -10.68 4.78
CA GLU A 212 6.04 -11.89 5.54
C GLU A 212 4.80 -12.71 5.94
N LEU A 213 3.68 -12.06 6.29
CA LEU A 213 2.41 -12.76 6.52
C LEU A 213 1.92 -13.46 5.26
N ILE A 214 1.93 -12.77 4.11
CA ILE A 214 1.56 -13.36 2.82
C ILE A 214 2.47 -14.56 2.50
N ARG A 215 3.78 -14.42 2.71
CA ARG A 215 4.74 -15.52 2.50
C ARG A 215 4.41 -16.76 3.35
N GLN A 216 4.05 -16.55 4.62
CA GLN A 216 3.70 -17.65 5.52
C GLN A 216 2.35 -18.29 5.15
N LEU A 217 1.37 -17.47 4.72
CA LEU A 217 0.06 -17.93 4.26
C LEU A 217 0.12 -18.71 2.95
N ALA A 218 1.09 -18.38 2.07
CA ALA A 218 1.26 -19.05 0.79
C ALA A 218 1.39 -20.57 0.97
N LYS A 219 2.18 -21.05 1.95
CA LYS A 219 2.38 -22.49 2.23
C LYS A 219 2.71 -23.30 0.96
N GLY A 220 3.49 -22.72 0.05
CA GLY A 220 3.86 -23.31 -1.24
C GLY A 220 2.82 -23.15 -2.35
N ARG A 221 1.63 -22.62 -2.06
CA ARG A 221 0.64 -22.25 -3.09
C ARG A 221 1.10 -20.99 -3.82
N LYS A 222 0.75 -20.91 -5.11
CA LYS A 222 0.95 -19.72 -5.93
C LYS A 222 0.05 -18.57 -5.43
N ILE A 223 0.57 -17.35 -5.48
CA ILE A 223 -0.19 -16.13 -5.17
C ILE A 223 -0.63 -15.50 -6.50
N VAL A 224 -1.93 -15.33 -6.71
CA VAL A 224 -2.48 -14.61 -7.86
C VAL A 224 -2.72 -13.16 -7.44
N ASP A 225 -1.86 -12.25 -7.88
CA ASP A 225 -1.99 -10.80 -7.70
C ASP A 225 -2.93 -10.27 -8.79
N LEU A 226 -4.23 -10.18 -8.47
CA LEU A 226 -5.30 -9.90 -9.43
C LEU A 226 -5.67 -8.41 -9.40
N GLY A 227 -5.52 -7.75 -10.56
CA GLY A 227 -5.47 -6.30 -10.62
C GLY A 227 -4.12 -5.77 -10.15
N SER A 228 -3.02 -6.41 -10.58
CA SER A 228 -1.68 -6.14 -10.05
C SER A 228 -1.15 -4.74 -10.37
N GLY A 229 -1.80 -3.98 -11.27
CA GLY A 229 -1.38 -2.65 -11.68
C GLY A 229 0.05 -2.67 -12.23
N ASN A 230 0.93 -1.84 -11.65
CA ASN A 230 2.35 -1.82 -12.03
C ASN A 230 3.17 -3.01 -11.50
N GLY A 231 2.60 -3.87 -10.65
CA GLY A 231 3.24 -5.07 -10.14
C GLY A 231 4.28 -4.84 -9.03
N TYR A 232 4.27 -3.69 -8.34
CA TYR A 232 5.21 -3.46 -7.22
C TYR A 232 5.08 -4.51 -6.11
N TRP A 233 3.85 -4.87 -5.72
CA TRP A 233 3.60 -5.92 -4.73
C TRP A 233 4.10 -7.29 -5.21
N THR A 234 3.79 -7.65 -6.46
CA THR A 234 4.34 -8.86 -7.10
C THR A 234 5.88 -8.87 -7.03
N TYR A 235 6.53 -7.77 -7.41
CA TYR A 235 7.98 -7.65 -7.38
C TYR A 235 8.55 -7.81 -5.96
N MET A 236 7.96 -7.11 -4.98
CA MET A 236 8.35 -7.20 -3.57
C MET A 236 8.20 -8.61 -2.99
N LEU A 237 7.10 -9.31 -3.29
CA LEU A 237 6.89 -10.69 -2.85
C LEU A 237 7.89 -11.66 -3.49
N ARG A 238 8.19 -11.51 -4.79
CA ARG A 238 9.17 -12.35 -5.50
C ARG A 238 10.61 -12.12 -5.01
N ARG A 239 10.93 -10.92 -4.53
CA ARG A 239 12.23 -10.54 -3.93
C ARG A 239 12.34 -10.83 -2.45
N LEU A 240 11.24 -11.15 -1.77
CA LEU A 240 11.26 -11.35 -0.33
C LEU A 240 12.15 -12.54 0.03
N GLU A 241 13.28 -12.24 0.67
CA GLU A 241 14.15 -13.26 1.23
C GLU A 241 13.54 -13.76 2.55
N PRO A 242 13.57 -15.08 2.80
CA PRO A 242 13.14 -15.61 4.09
C PRO A 242 14.05 -15.09 5.21
N PRO A 243 13.55 -15.00 6.46
CA PRO A 243 14.37 -14.61 7.60
C PRO A 243 15.65 -15.46 7.72
N PRO A 244 16.77 -14.88 8.19
CA PRO A 244 18.04 -15.59 8.31
C PRO A 244 17.89 -16.95 9.02
N GLY A 245 18.45 -18.00 8.41
CA GLY A 245 18.38 -19.37 8.94
C GLY A 245 17.13 -20.16 8.53
N LYS A 246 16.18 -19.58 7.80
CA LYS A 246 15.05 -20.31 7.20
C LYS A 246 15.31 -20.55 5.70
N LYS A 247 15.33 -21.81 5.27
CA LYS A 247 15.23 -22.16 3.85
C LYS A 247 13.75 -22.27 3.52
N VAL A 248 13.27 -21.40 2.63
CA VAL A 248 11.91 -21.46 2.10
C VAL A 248 12.02 -21.29 0.60
N ASP A 249 11.19 -22.03 -0.13
CA ASP A 249 11.09 -21.87 -1.58
C ASP A 249 10.69 -20.43 -1.93
N LYS A 250 11.20 -19.98 -3.08
CA LYS A 250 10.84 -18.67 -3.63
C LYS A 250 9.32 -18.62 -3.85
N LEU A 251 8.70 -17.50 -3.50
CA LEU A 251 7.27 -17.32 -3.75
C LEU A 251 6.99 -17.31 -5.26
N GLU A 252 6.06 -18.16 -5.68
CA GLU A 252 5.44 -18.07 -7.00
C GLU A 252 4.31 -17.03 -6.93
N VAL A 253 4.46 -15.93 -7.65
CA VAL A 253 3.48 -14.85 -7.70
C VAL A 253 3.13 -14.59 -9.15
N LEU A 254 1.85 -14.62 -9.48
CA LEU A 254 1.33 -14.41 -10.83
C LEU A 254 0.57 -13.07 -10.90
N PRO A 255 1.15 -12.04 -11.55
CA PRO A 255 0.46 -10.78 -11.82
C PRO A 255 -0.56 -10.96 -12.94
N VAL A 256 -1.80 -10.54 -12.70
CA VAL A 256 -2.88 -10.51 -13.70
C VAL A 256 -3.50 -9.12 -13.67
N ASP A 257 -3.57 -8.46 -14.82
CA ASP A 257 -4.17 -7.13 -14.94
C ASP A 257 -4.81 -6.93 -16.32
N ASN A 258 -5.76 -6.01 -16.44
CA ASN A 258 -6.44 -5.72 -17.71
C ASN A 258 -5.84 -4.51 -18.46
N GLY A 259 -4.89 -3.80 -17.84
CA GLY A 259 -4.19 -2.64 -18.41
C GLY A 259 -5.03 -1.36 -18.44
N MET A 260 -6.17 -1.31 -17.76
CA MET A 260 -7.05 -0.12 -17.78
C MET A 260 -6.47 1.08 -17.04
N SER A 261 -5.68 0.82 -16.00
CA SER A 261 -4.94 1.86 -15.28
C SER A 261 -3.61 2.10 -15.96
N GLU A 262 -3.31 3.37 -16.22
CA GLU A 262 -2.03 3.81 -16.75
C GLU A 262 -1.01 3.96 -15.62
N TRP A 263 0.18 3.41 -15.83
CA TRP A 263 1.28 3.46 -14.87
C TRP A 263 2.56 3.86 -15.58
N ARG A 264 3.26 4.86 -15.05
CA ARG A 264 4.55 5.27 -15.60
C ARG A 264 5.63 4.20 -15.40
N VAL A 265 5.60 3.49 -14.28
CA VAL A 265 6.54 2.40 -13.98
C VAL A 265 5.81 1.07 -14.04
N MET A 266 6.45 0.06 -14.63
CA MET A 266 6.10 -1.36 -14.55
C MET A 266 7.26 -2.11 -13.89
N TRP A 267 7.01 -2.72 -12.73
CA TRP A 267 8.04 -3.43 -11.94
C TRP A 267 8.27 -4.86 -12.41
N VAL A 268 7.31 -5.42 -13.13
CA VAL A 268 7.36 -6.77 -13.70
C VAL A 268 6.97 -6.73 -15.17
N GLY A 269 7.53 -7.64 -15.97
CA GLY A 269 7.29 -7.71 -17.41
C GLY A 269 6.41 -8.87 -17.85
N ASP A 270 5.97 -9.71 -16.92
CA ASP A 270 5.26 -10.96 -17.16
C ASP A 270 3.80 -10.91 -16.69
N THR A 271 3.22 -9.71 -16.59
CA THR A 271 1.79 -9.51 -16.28
C THR A 271 0.92 -10.15 -17.34
N VAL A 272 0.04 -11.07 -16.90
CA VAL A 272 -0.96 -11.68 -17.76
C VAL A 272 -2.06 -10.66 -18.04
N GLY A 273 -2.15 -10.22 -19.30
CA GLY A 273 -3.19 -9.30 -19.78
C GLY A 273 -4.56 -9.97 -19.86
N ALA A 274 -5.38 -9.83 -18.82
CA ALA A 274 -6.73 -10.40 -18.77
C ALA A 274 -7.68 -9.63 -17.85
N ASP A 275 -8.98 -9.68 -18.16
CA ASP A 275 -10.02 -9.39 -17.18
C ASP A 275 -9.99 -10.44 -16.06
N GLY A 276 -9.99 -9.99 -14.81
CA GLY A 276 -9.75 -10.87 -13.67
C GLY A 276 -10.82 -11.94 -13.46
N GLU A 277 -12.10 -11.63 -13.69
CA GLU A 277 -13.19 -12.60 -13.50
C GLU A 277 -13.10 -13.65 -14.60
N LYS A 278 -12.87 -13.20 -15.84
CA LYS A 278 -12.65 -14.09 -16.97
C LYS A 278 -11.45 -15.00 -16.73
N TRP A 279 -10.32 -14.44 -16.26
CA TRP A 279 -9.13 -15.21 -15.96
C TRP A 279 -9.40 -16.27 -14.89
N LEU A 280 -10.06 -15.90 -13.78
CA LEU A 280 -10.45 -16.84 -12.73
C LEU A 280 -11.30 -17.98 -13.31
N ARG A 281 -12.35 -17.68 -14.09
CA ARG A 281 -13.22 -18.71 -14.68
C ARG A 281 -12.46 -19.67 -15.61
N GLN A 282 -11.49 -19.17 -16.38
CA GLN A 282 -10.66 -19.98 -17.27
C GLN A 282 -9.63 -20.84 -16.51
N ASN A 283 -9.25 -20.43 -15.30
CA ASN A 283 -8.28 -21.11 -14.45
C ASN A 283 -8.94 -21.79 -13.23
N ARG A 284 -10.16 -22.33 -13.41
CA ARG A 284 -10.91 -23.08 -12.39
C ARG A 284 -11.11 -22.32 -11.07
N GLY A 285 -11.23 -21.01 -11.15
CA GLY A 285 -11.35 -20.11 -10.00
C GLY A 285 -10.11 -20.05 -9.12
N ALA A 286 -8.94 -20.48 -9.63
CA ALA A 286 -7.69 -20.53 -8.89
C ALA A 286 -7.81 -21.32 -7.56
N GLU A 287 -8.48 -22.48 -7.62
CA GLU A 287 -8.85 -23.29 -6.44
C GLU A 287 -7.67 -23.71 -5.55
N SER A 288 -6.47 -23.86 -6.11
CA SER A 288 -5.25 -24.25 -5.38
C SER A 288 -4.40 -23.07 -4.90
N ASP A 289 -4.75 -21.84 -5.29
CA ASP A 289 -3.90 -20.67 -5.19
C ASP A 289 -4.41 -19.73 -4.07
N LEU A 290 -3.65 -18.68 -3.75
CA LEU A 290 -4.11 -17.56 -2.93
C LEU A 290 -4.53 -16.42 -3.84
N LEU A 291 -5.63 -15.75 -3.51
CA LEU A 291 -6.03 -14.52 -4.19
C LEU A 291 -5.48 -13.31 -3.42
N LEU A 292 -4.67 -12.49 -4.09
CA LEU A 292 -4.23 -11.18 -3.60
C LEU A 292 -4.95 -10.08 -4.40
N LEU A 293 -5.58 -9.16 -3.69
CA LEU A 293 -6.23 -7.96 -4.25
C LEU A 293 -5.58 -6.72 -3.63
N VAL A 294 -4.82 -5.98 -4.42
CA VAL A 294 -4.19 -4.72 -3.96
C VAL A 294 -5.01 -3.54 -4.46
N TYR A 295 -5.51 -2.75 -3.51
CA TYR A 295 -6.31 -1.55 -3.75
C TYR A 295 -7.44 -1.76 -4.77
N PRO A 296 -8.31 -2.77 -4.57
CA PRO A 296 -9.32 -3.12 -5.57
C PRO A 296 -10.25 -1.94 -5.83
N MET A 297 -10.56 -1.69 -7.10
CA MET A 297 -11.34 -0.52 -7.51
C MET A 297 -12.79 -0.56 -6.99
N VAL A 298 -13.31 0.63 -6.69
CA VAL A 298 -14.74 0.83 -6.41
C VAL A 298 -15.50 1.01 -7.71
N GLY A 299 -16.65 0.34 -7.83
CA GLY A 299 -17.56 0.48 -8.96
C GLY A 299 -17.56 -0.72 -9.90
N THR A 300 -18.60 -0.80 -10.75
CA THR A 300 -18.84 -1.90 -11.70
C THR A 300 -18.86 -3.30 -11.08
N GLU A 301 -19.11 -3.42 -9.77
CA GLU A 301 -19.06 -4.70 -9.06
C GLU A 301 -17.72 -5.44 -9.26
N PHE A 302 -16.60 -4.73 -9.46
CA PHE A 302 -15.32 -5.37 -9.75
C PHE A 302 -14.92 -6.35 -8.64
N THR A 303 -14.80 -5.85 -7.41
CA THR A 303 -14.36 -6.63 -6.25
C THR A 303 -15.28 -7.82 -5.96
N SER A 304 -16.60 -7.60 -5.94
CA SER A 304 -17.59 -8.65 -5.68
C SER A 304 -17.56 -9.73 -6.77
N ARG A 305 -17.39 -9.37 -8.05
CA ARG A 305 -17.27 -10.34 -9.15
C ARG A 305 -16.00 -11.19 -9.05
N MET A 306 -14.85 -10.59 -8.72
CA MET A 306 -13.61 -11.34 -8.52
C MET A 306 -13.74 -12.35 -7.38
N ILE A 307 -14.21 -11.88 -6.22
CA ILE A 307 -14.39 -12.71 -5.03
C ILE A 307 -15.39 -13.86 -5.29
N ARG A 308 -16.49 -13.58 -5.99
CA ARG A 308 -17.49 -14.61 -6.36
C ARG A 308 -16.99 -15.60 -7.41
N ALA A 309 -16.02 -15.23 -8.25
CA ALA A 309 -15.41 -16.11 -9.24
C ALA A 309 -14.30 -16.99 -8.65
N TYR A 310 -13.67 -16.55 -7.54
CA TYR A 310 -12.64 -17.29 -6.84
C TYR A 310 -13.20 -18.56 -6.17
N ARG A 311 -12.40 -19.63 -6.18
CA ARG A 311 -12.75 -20.96 -5.65
C ARG A 311 -11.76 -21.48 -4.62
N GLY A 312 -10.64 -20.78 -4.42
CA GLY A 312 -9.69 -21.11 -3.37
C GLY A 312 -10.19 -20.76 -1.98
N THR A 313 -9.30 -20.85 -1.00
CA THR A 313 -9.64 -20.80 0.43
C THR A 313 -9.10 -19.59 1.18
N THR A 314 -8.21 -18.80 0.56
CA THR A 314 -7.57 -17.65 1.21
C THR A 314 -7.66 -16.43 0.29
N ILE A 315 -8.22 -15.34 0.79
CA ILE A 315 -8.24 -14.03 0.12
C ILE A 315 -7.43 -13.07 0.97
N ILE A 316 -6.48 -12.38 0.35
CA ILE A 316 -5.71 -11.30 0.95
C ILE A 316 -6.10 -10.01 0.22
N CYS A 317 -6.46 -8.98 0.97
CA CYS A 317 -6.78 -7.67 0.41
C CYS A 317 -5.98 -6.58 1.10
N ALA A 318 -5.24 -5.78 0.33
CA ALA A 318 -4.67 -4.52 0.81
C ALA A 318 -5.60 -3.38 0.36
N GLY A 319 -6.22 -2.65 1.28
CA GLY A 319 -7.19 -1.61 0.93
C GLY A 319 -7.62 -0.76 2.12
N ALA A 320 -8.58 0.12 1.92
CA ALA A 320 -9.08 1.02 2.95
C ALA A 320 -9.76 0.24 4.10
N GLN A 321 -9.49 0.64 5.34
CA GLN A 321 -10.14 0.11 6.55
C GLN A 321 -11.18 1.05 7.17
N ASN A 322 -11.53 2.11 6.44
CA ASN A 322 -12.62 3.01 6.73
C ASN A 322 -13.61 3.08 5.55
N THR A 323 -14.73 3.76 5.76
CA THR A 323 -15.81 3.89 4.77
C THR A 323 -15.61 5.06 3.80
N SER A 324 -14.36 5.41 3.51
CA SER A 324 -14.03 6.51 2.58
C SER A 324 -14.48 6.26 1.15
N GLY A 325 -14.74 4.99 0.80
CA GLY A 325 -15.18 4.59 -0.55
C GLY A 325 -14.06 4.64 -1.58
N PHE A 326 -12.78 4.61 -1.17
CA PHE A 326 -11.65 4.60 -2.09
C PHE A 326 -11.33 3.23 -2.68
N THR A 327 -11.65 2.15 -1.95
CA THR A 327 -11.33 0.77 -2.36
C THR A 327 -12.48 -0.19 -2.09
N ALA A 328 -12.52 -1.29 -2.83
CA ALA A 328 -13.44 -2.41 -2.72
C ALA A 328 -14.93 -2.05 -2.95
N PHE A 329 -15.51 -1.29 -2.02
CA PHE A 329 -16.93 -0.94 -1.97
C PHE A 329 -17.12 0.54 -1.60
N ALA A 330 -18.14 1.17 -2.18
CA ALA A 330 -18.35 2.62 -2.04
C ALA A 330 -18.84 3.04 -0.65
N LYS A 331 -19.51 2.15 0.08
CA LYS A 331 -20.28 2.48 1.30
C LYS A 331 -19.94 1.63 2.52
N GLU A 332 -19.08 0.64 2.38
CA GLU A 332 -18.69 -0.28 3.45
C GLU A 332 -17.25 -0.74 3.25
N THR A 333 -16.64 -1.31 4.29
CA THR A 333 -15.30 -1.91 4.16
C THR A 333 -15.40 -3.31 3.54
N ILE A 334 -14.29 -3.83 3.01
CA ILE A 334 -14.26 -5.22 2.54
C ILE A 334 -14.54 -6.22 3.68
N ALA A 335 -14.11 -5.91 4.91
CA ALA A 335 -14.38 -6.76 6.06
C ALA A 335 -15.88 -6.86 6.36
N ASP A 336 -16.59 -5.74 6.34
CA ASP A 336 -18.04 -5.70 6.57
C ASP A 336 -18.79 -6.44 5.46
N TRP A 337 -18.38 -6.22 4.20
CA TRP A 337 -18.97 -6.89 3.05
C TRP A 337 -18.77 -8.41 3.11
N VAL A 338 -17.56 -8.90 3.39
CA VAL A 338 -17.25 -10.33 3.49
C VAL A 338 -18.07 -10.98 4.61
N ALA A 339 -18.13 -10.35 5.79
CA ALA A 339 -18.90 -10.87 6.92
C ALA A 339 -20.39 -11.01 6.60
N ARG A 340 -20.93 -10.12 5.77
CA ARG A 340 -22.35 -10.10 5.38
C ARG A 340 -22.66 -11.05 4.21
N GLU A 341 -21.78 -11.14 3.22
CA GLU A 341 -22.07 -11.80 1.94
C GLU A 341 -21.45 -13.20 1.80
N MET A 342 -20.38 -13.49 2.54
CA MET A 342 -19.60 -14.73 2.36
C MET A 342 -19.76 -15.67 3.56
N THR A 343 -20.89 -16.35 3.62
CA THR A 343 -21.11 -17.40 4.63
C THR A 343 -20.00 -18.44 4.58
N GLY A 344 -19.45 -18.79 5.76
CA GLY A 344 -18.32 -19.71 5.89
C GLY A 344 -16.95 -19.07 5.67
N TRP A 345 -16.87 -17.75 5.51
CA TRP A 345 -15.59 -17.02 5.48
C TRP A 345 -15.41 -16.23 6.77
N GLU A 346 -14.18 -16.25 7.27
CA GLU A 346 -13.78 -15.52 8.48
C GLU A 346 -12.63 -14.58 8.16
N ARG A 347 -12.65 -13.38 8.74
CA ARG A 347 -11.48 -12.49 8.76
C ARG A 347 -10.49 -13.00 9.80
N VAL A 348 -9.42 -13.64 9.35
CA VAL A 348 -8.41 -14.27 10.24
C VAL A 348 -7.37 -13.28 10.77
N LEU A 349 -7.10 -12.21 10.03
CA LEU A 349 -6.29 -11.08 10.50
C LEU A 349 -6.61 -9.79 9.76
N GLN A 350 -6.32 -8.68 10.43
CA GLN A 350 -6.27 -7.31 9.90
C GLN A 350 -5.12 -6.56 10.55
N ILE A 351 -4.14 -6.12 9.75
CA ILE A 351 -3.04 -5.28 10.22
C ILE A 351 -3.03 -3.95 9.47
N PRO A 352 -2.66 -2.83 10.12
CA PRO A 352 -2.57 -1.56 9.42
C PRO A 352 -1.46 -1.61 8.36
N LEU A 353 -1.63 -0.82 7.29
CA LEU A 353 -0.61 -0.59 6.27
C LEU A 353 -0.14 0.87 6.30
N PRO A 354 1.10 1.12 5.82
CA PRO A 354 1.56 2.47 5.57
C PRO A 354 0.58 3.22 4.66
N SER A 355 -0.13 4.20 5.21
CA SER A 355 -1.21 4.91 4.52
C SER A 355 -0.74 6.31 4.12
N PHE A 356 -0.97 6.71 2.87
CA PHE A 356 -0.72 8.09 2.46
C PHE A 356 -1.55 9.09 3.31
N ALA A 357 -1.15 10.36 3.35
CA ALA A 357 -1.91 11.39 4.05
C ALA A 357 -3.39 11.38 3.65
N ALA A 358 -4.29 11.46 4.62
CA ALA A 358 -5.74 11.33 4.46
C ALA A 358 -6.26 9.93 4.05
N LYS A 359 -5.41 8.89 4.05
CA LYS A 359 -5.80 7.50 3.81
C LYS A 359 -5.71 6.68 5.10
N ASP A 360 -6.40 5.55 5.09
CA ASP A 360 -6.44 4.62 6.22
C ASP A 360 -6.53 3.20 5.66
N GLU A 361 -5.40 2.54 5.54
CA GLU A 361 -5.22 1.30 4.79
C GLU A 361 -4.84 0.15 5.72
N ALA A 362 -5.28 -1.06 5.37
CA ALA A 362 -4.95 -2.29 6.08
C ALA A 362 -4.78 -3.46 5.12
N LEU A 363 -4.06 -4.47 5.59
CA LEU A 363 -4.06 -5.80 5.02
C LEU A 363 -5.11 -6.63 5.74
N PHE A 364 -6.09 -7.12 5.01
CA PHE A 364 -7.10 -8.07 5.46
C PHE A 364 -6.76 -9.45 4.93
N VAL A 365 -6.94 -10.47 5.76
CA VAL A 365 -6.91 -11.87 5.30
C VAL A 365 -8.22 -12.51 5.69
N PHE A 366 -8.85 -13.16 4.71
CA PHE A 366 -10.05 -13.93 4.89
C PHE A 366 -9.76 -15.38 4.52
N GLU A 367 -10.21 -16.31 5.36
CA GLU A 367 -10.14 -17.73 5.06
C GLU A 367 -11.51 -18.36 5.10
N LYS A 368 -11.71 -19.33 4.21
CA LYS A 368 -12.87 -20.21 4.26
C LYS A 368 -12.70 -21.19 5.43
N ARG A 369 -13.65 -21.18 6.36
CA ARG A 369 -13.76 -22.16 7.45
C ARG A 369 -14.81 -23.21 7.06
N GLU A 370 -14.60 -24.44 7.50
CA GLU A 370 -15.52 -25.58 7.25
C GLU A 370 -16.81 -25.49 8.07
#